data_AF-A0A4U5TSS4-F1
#
_entry.id   AF-A0A4U5TSS4-F1
#
_cell.length_a   1.000
_cell.length_b   1.000
_cell.length_c   1.000
_cell.angle_alpha   90.00
_cell.angle_beta   90.00
_cell.angle_gamma   90.00
#
_symmetry.space_group_name_H-M   'P 1'
#
loop_
_entity.id
_entity.type
_entity.pdbx_description
1 polymer ?
#
loop_
_entity_poly.entity_id
_entity_poly.type
_entity_poly.pdbx_seq_one_letter_code
_entity_poly.pdbx_strand_id
1 'polypeptide(L)'
;MYTAIQHLHSYWAYLVLLIVVLATFNAIIKSAGKKPFVAHDFRISLFALIVMHLQLLIGLVLYFVSPYFSAFSEVGMGGVMKDETLRLYLVEHPTTMILAIVFITMGYSKHKKKLSSSKKFKTISIFYAIALILLLSRIPWQAWF
;
A
#
# COMPACT_ATOMS: atom_id res chain seq x y z
N MET A 1 -5.49 5.67 -23.49
CA MET A 1 -4.32 5.49 -22.60
C MET A 1 -4.74 5.39 -21.13
N TYR A 2 -5.47 6.37 -20.60
CA TYR A 2 -5.98 6.38 -19.22
C TYR A 2 -6.69 5.08 -18.80
N THR A 3 -7.74 4.66 -19.50
CA THR A 3 -8.56 3.48 -19.15
C THR A 3 -7.73 2.19 -19.04
N ALA A 4 -6.79 1.97 -19.95
CA ALA A 4 -5.92 0.79 -19.90
C ALA A 4 -5.01 0.79 -18.64
N ILE A 5 -4.46 1.96 -18.29
CA ILE A 5 -3.60 2.11 -17.10
C ILE A 5 -4.43 2.02 -15.82
N GLN A 6 -5.65 2.57 -15.82
CA GLN A 6 -6.61 2.43 -14.71
C GLN A 6 -6.94 0.97 -14.46
N HIS A 7 -7.32 0.21 -15.49
CA HIS A 7 -7.56 -1.23 -15.35
C HIS A 7 -6.32 -1.96 -14.81
N LEU A 8 -5.13 -1.70 -15.37
CA LEU A 8 -3.90 -2.29 -14.87
C LEU A 8 -3.67 -1.99 -13.39
N HIS A 9 -3.81 -0.73 -12.98
CA HIS A 9 -3.64 -0.30 -11.59
C HIS A 9 -4.64 -0.96 -10.65
N SER A 10 -5.90 -1.07 -11.07
CA SER A 10 -6.98 -1.67 -10.28
C SER A 10 -6.83 -3.19 -10.14
N TYR A 11 -6.53 -3.91 -11.22
CA TYR A 11 -6.27 -5.35 -11.14
C TYR A 11 -5.03 -5.65 -10.30
N TRP A 12 -3.97 -4.83 -10.43
CA TRP A 12 -2.78 -4.97 -9.58
C TRP A 12 -3.08 -4.65 -8.11
N ALA A 13 -3.98 -3.70 -7.83
CA ALA A 13 -4.41 -3.37 -6.46
C ALA A 13 -5.04 -4.57 -5.74
N TYR A 14 -5.81 -5.43 -6.43
CA TYR A 14 -6.35 -6.66 -5.83
C TYR A 14 -5.22 -7.61 -5.38
N LEU A 15 -4.19 -7.80 -6.21
CA LEU A 15 -3.02 -8.60 -5.87
C LEU A 15 -2.27 -7.99 -4.68
N VAL A 16 -2.07 -6.68 -4.69
CA VAL A 16 -1.42 -5.95 -3.59
C VAL A 16 -2.16 -6.16 -2.28
N LEU A 17 -3.48 -5.95 -2.28
CA LEU A 17 -4.31 -6.13 -1.09
C LEU A 17 -4.22 -7.56 -0.57
N LEU A 18 -4.32 -8.56 -1.44
CA LEU A 18 -4.19 -9.97 -1.07
C LEU A 18 -2.83 -10.24 -0.39
N ILE A 19 -1.73 -9.84 -1.00
CA ILE A 19 -0.39 -10.14 -0.48
C ILE A 19 -0.11 -9.39 0.82
N VAL A 20 -0.53 -8.12 0.95
CA VAL A 20 -0.36 -7.35 2.20
C VAL A 20 -1.19 -7.95 3.33
N VAL A 21 -2.43 -8.37 3.07
CA VAL A 21 -3.27 -9.08 4.03
C VAL A 21 -2.58 -10.37 4.48
N LEU A 22 -2.16 -11.22 3.54
CA LEU A 22 -1.48 -12.48 3.85
C LEU A 22 -0.20 -12.26 4.66
N ALA A 23 0.62 -11.28 4.28
CA ALA A 23 1.85 -10.94 5.01
C ALA A 23 1.57 -10.47 6.44
N THR A 24 0.56 -9.63 6.61
CA THR A 24 0.15 -9.08 7.91
C THR A 24 -0.36 -10.17 8.84
N PHE A 25 -1.33 -10.96 8.40
CA PHE A 25 -1.92 -12.01 9.23
C PHE A 25 -0.94 -13.16 9.49
N ASN A 26 -0.12 -13.55 8.51
CA ASN A 26 0.95 -14.54 8.73
C ASN A 26 1.90 -14.08 9.86
N ALA A 27 2.30 -12.81 9.85
CA ALA A 27 3.18 -12.26 10.89
C ALA A 27 2.49 -12.23 12.26
N ILE A 28 1.23 -11.78 12.33
CA ILE A 28 0.46 -11.70 13.59
C ILE A 28 0.28 -13.09 14.20
N ILE A 29 -0.24 -14.05 13.42
CA ILE A 29 -0.53 -15.41 13.89
C ILE A 29 0.76 -16.11 14.36
N LYS A 30 1.83 -16.02 13.57
CA LYS A 30 3.11 -16.65 13.93
C LYS A 30 3.83 -15.95 15.09
N SER A 31 3.64 -14.64 15.25
CA SER A 31 4.11 -13.91 16.43
C SER A 31 3.41 -14.40 17.70
N ALA A 32 2.09 -14.57 17.67
CA ALA A 32 1.30 -15.04 18.80
C ALA A 32 1.63 -16.51 19.14
N GLY A 33 1.74 -17.36 18.12
CA GLY A 33 2.09 -18.78 18.26
C GLY A 33 3.57 -19.07 18.50
N LYS A 34 4.41 -18.05 18.70
CA LYS A 34 5.87 -18.15 18.93
C LYS A 34 6.59 -19.07 17.93
N LYS A 35 6.16 -19.05 16.67
CA LYS A 35 6.70 -19.93 15.62
C LYS A 35 8.11 -19.49 15.19
N PRO A 36 8.96 -20.41 14.69
CA PRO A 36 10.23 -20.04 14.07
C PRO A 36 9.98 -19.24 12.79
N PHE A 37 10.84 -18.26 12.53
CA PHE A 37 10.80 -17.47 11.30
C PHE A 37 11.54 -18.23 10.20
N VAL A 38 10.83 -18.65 9.16
CA VAL A 38 11.38 -19.49 8.08
C VAL A 38 11.45 -18.73 6.74
N ALA A 39 12.08 -19.34 5.73
CA ALA A 39 12.25 -18.72 4.41
C ALA A 39 10.92 -18.32 3.74
N HIS A 40 9.85 -19.07 3.99
CA HIS A 40 8.51 -18.73 3.50
C HIS A 40 8.01 -17.39 4.05
N ASP A 41 8.23 -17.11 5.34
CA ASP A 41 7.83 -15.85 5.97
C ASP A 41 8.59 -14.66 5.41
N PHE A 42 9.89 -14.85 5.19
CA PHE A 42 10.73 -13.86 4.53
C PHE A 42 10.19 -13.51 3.14
N ARG A 43 9.85 -14.52 2.33
CA ARG A 43 9.36 -14.34 0.97
C ARG A 43 8.00 -13.63 0.93
N ILE A 44 7.06 -13.98 1.79
CA ILE A 44 5.76 -13.29 1.83
C ILE A 44 5.94 -11.81 2.16
N SER A 45 6.78 -11.47 3.15
CA SER A 45 7.07 -10.06 3.46
C SER A 45 7.79 -9.35 2.31
N LEU A 46 8.72 -10.02 1.62
CA LEU A 46 9.38 -9.48 0.44
C LEU A 46 8.39 -9.23 -0.70
N PHE A 47 7.45 -10.14 -0.96
CA PHE A 47 6.45 -9.93 -2.00
C PHE A 47 5.54 -8.75 -1.69
N ALA A 48 5.10 -8.57 -0.44
CA ALA A 48 4.34 -7.39 -0.03
C ALA A 48 5.11 -6.09 -0.32
N LEU A 49 6.42 -6.06 -0.05
CA LEU A 49 7.28 -4.93 -0.43
C LEU A 49 7.27 -4.70 -1.94
N ILE A 50 7.55 -5.73 -2.73
CA ILE A 50 7.70 -5.62 -4.19
C ILE A 50 6.39 -5.15 -4.84
N VAL A 51 5.26 -5.81 -4.55
CA VAL A 51 3.99 -5.49 -5.21
C VAL A 51 3.49 -4.09 -4.85
N MET A 52 3.72 -3.62 -3.62
CA MET A 52 3.38 -2.26 -3.19
C MET A 52 4.21 -1.20 -3.93
N HIS A 53 5.49 -1.45 -4.20
CA HIS A 53 6.33 -0.51 -4.96
C HIS A 53 5.96 -0.51 -6.44
N LEU A 54 5.66 -1.67 -7.02
CA LEU A 54 5.14 -1.74 -8.39
C LEU A 54 3.79 -1.02 -8.51
N GLN A 55 2.91 -1.17 -7.51
CA GLN A 55 1.65 -0.43 -7.45
C GLN A 55 1.85 1.08 -7.42
N LEU A 56 2.86 1.57 -6.68
CA LEU A 56 3.23 2.99 -6.69
C LEU A 56 3.64 3.46 -8.08
N LEU A 57 4.51 2.71 -8.76
CA LEU A 57 4.98 3.11 -10.09
C LEU A 57 3.83 3.16 -11.09
N ILE A 58 2.96 2.14 -11.11
CA ILE A 58 1.76 2.13 -11.96
C ILE A 58 0.82 3.29 -11.56
N GLY A 59 0.64 3.51 -10.26
CA GLY A 59 -0.20 4.57 -9.72
C GLY A 59 0.29 5.98 -10.02
N LEU A 60 1.60 6.21 -10.03
CA LEU A 60 2.20 7.48 -10.43
C LEU A 60 1.93 7.76 -11.91
N VAL A 61 2.09 6.77 -12.78
CA VAL A 61 1.72 6.93 -14.20
C VAL A 61 0.22 7.25 -14.31
N LEU A 62 -0.65 6.49 -13.63
CA LEU A 62 -2.09 6.75 -13.61
C LEU A 62 -2.42 8.16 -13.12
N TYR A 63 -1.74 8.62 -12.07
CA TYR A 63 -1.96 9.92 -11.45
C TYR A 63 -1.76 11.07 -12.45
N PHE A 64 -0.68 11.03 -13.24
CA PHE A 64 -0.39 12.09 -14.22
C PHE A 64 -1.25 12.02 -15.49
N VAL A 65 -1.69 10.83 -15.90
CA VAL A 65 -2.53 10.65 -17.11
C VAL A 65 -4.03 10.71 -16.80
N SER A 66 -4.40 10.85 -15.53
CA SER A 66 -5.78 10.95 -15.07
C SER A 66 -6.42 12.27 -15.49
N PRO A 67 -7.69 12.28 -15.93
CA PRO A 67 -8.43 13.51 -16.17
C PRO A 67 -8.50 14.41 -14.93
N TYR A 68 -8.51 13.84 -13.72
CA TYR A 68 -8.53 14.63 -12.48
C TYR A 68 -7.28 15.48 -12.29
N PHE A 69 -6.15 15.15 -12.93
CA PHE A 69 -4.90 15.89 -12.72
C PHE A 69 -4.99 17.35 -13.18
N SER A 70 -5.81 17.66 -14.20
CA SER A 70 -5.99 19.05 -14.68
C SER A 70 -6.70 19.95 -13.66
N ALA A 71 -7.38 19.38 -12.67
CA ALA A 71 -8.07 20.13 -11.62
C ALA A 71 -7.11 21.03 -10.81
N PHE A 72 -5.83 20.66 -10.69
CA PHE A 72 -4.83 21.53 -10.04
C PHE A 72 -4.67 22.87 -10.75
N SER A 73 -4.75 22.91 -12.09
CA SER A 73 -4.69 24.14 -12.87
C SER A 73 -6.03 24.84 -13.01
N GLU A 74 -7.14 24.08 -13.06
CA GLU A 74 -8.47 24.62 -13.33
C GLU A 74 -9.11 25.29 -12.11
N VAL A 75 -9.03 24.65 -10.94
CA VAL A 75 -9.67 25.15 -9.70
C VAL A 75 -8.66 25.47 -8.60
N GLY A 76 -7.37 25.23 -8.85
CA GLY A 76 -6.30 25.43 -7.89
C GLY A 76 -6.36 24.46 -6.71
N MET A 77 -5.33 24.49 -5.87
CA MET A 77 -5.27 23.64 -4.66
C MET A 77 -6.45 23.91 -3.71
N GLY A 78 -6.87 25.18 -3.57
CA GLY A 78 -8.01 25.55 -2.74
C GLY A 78 -9.34 24.96 -3.22
N GLY A 79 -9.53 24.83 -4.54
CA GLY A 79 -10.70 24.16 -5.13
C GLY A 79 -10.65 22.65 -4.95
N VAL A 80 -9.50 22.03 -5.27
CA VAL A 80 -9.27 20.58 -5.07
C VAL A 80 -9.55 20.17 -3.63
N MET A 81 -9.12 20.95 -2.65
CA MET A 81 -9.34 20.63 -1.24
C MET A 81 -10.79 20.79 -0.77
N LYS A 82 -11.63 21.54 -1.48
CA LYS A 82 -13.05 21.73 -1.13
C LYS A 82 -13.92 20.61 -1.70
N ASP A 83 -13.58 20.09 -2.88
CA ASP A 83 -14.30 18.98 -3.50
C ASP A 83 -13.82 17.63 -2.92
N GLU A 84 -14.75 16.85 -2.39
CA GLU A 84 -14.42 15.58 -1.72
C GLU A 84 -13.84 14.54 -2.69
N THR A 85 -14.31 14.52 -3.93
CA THR A 85 -13.87 13.58 -4.97
C THR A 85 -12.45 13.94 -5.38
N LEU A 86 -12.22 15.20 -5.77
CA LEU A 86 -10.89 15.65 -6.18
C LEU A 86 -9.87 15.49 -5.06
N ARG A 87 -10.24 15.84 -3.82
CA ARG A 87 -9.37 15.67 -2.65
C ARG A 87 -9.00 14.21 -2.42
N LEU A 88 -9.96 13.28 -2.55
CA LEU A 88 -9.71 11.85 -2.41
C LEU A 88 -8.68 11.35 -3.42
N TYR A 89 -8.90 11.58 -4.72
CA TYR A 89 -8.04 11.03 -5.78
C TYR A 89 -6.70 11.74 -5.90
N LEU A 90 -6.68 13.06 -5.70
CA LEU A 90 -5.49 13.86 -5.95
C LEU A 90 -4.58 14.00 -4.73
N VAL A 91 -5.12 13.87 -3.52
CA VAL A 91 -4.39 14.18 -2.29
C VAL A 91 -4.42 13.02 -1.32
N GLU A 92 -5.60 12.63 -0.83
CA GLU A 92 -5.71 11.70 0.29
C GLU A 92 -5.25 10.28 -0.08
N HIS A 93 -5.70 9.76 -1.22
CA HIS A 93 -5.29 8.46 -1.72
C HIS A 93 -3.76 8.38 -1.94
N PRO A 94 -3.15 9.17 -2.83
CA PRO A 94 -1.72 9.05 -3.12
C PRO A 94 -0.85 9.28 -1.89
N THR A 95 -1.18 10.26 -1.04
CA THR A 95 -0.44 10.53 0.20
C THR A 95 -0.52 9.35 1.16
N THR A 96 -1.71 8.80 1.36
CA THR A 96 -1.91 7.66 2.26
C THR A 96 -1.24 6.40 1.73
N MET A 97 -1.25 6.17 0.41
CA MET A 97 -0.55 5.04 -0.20
C MET A 97 0.97 5.15 -0.03
N ILE A 98 1.54 6.35 -0.18
CA ILE A 98 2.97 6.59 0.09
C ILE A 98 3.30 6.27 1.56
N LEU A 99 2.47 6.73 2.51
CA LEU A 99 2.66 6.38 3.93
C LEU A 99 2.60 4.88 4.16
N ALA A 100 1.62 4.19 3.58
CA ALA A 100 1.51 2.73 3.67
C ALA A 100 2.79 2.04 3.15
N ILE A 101 3.34 2.48 2.02
CA ILE A 101 4.59 1.96 1.44
C ILE A 101 5.76 2.20 2.39
N VAL A 102 5.87 3.39 2.99
CA VAL A 102 6.91 3.70 3.97
C VAL A 102 6.85 2.71 5.13
N PHE A 103 5.66 2.42 5.68
CA PHE A 103 5.50 1.43 6.74
C PHE A 103 5.89 0.01 6.27
N ILE A 104 5.50 -0.43 5.08
CA ILE A 104 5.93 -1.72 4.50
C ILE A 104 7.46 -1.79 4.38
N THR A 105 8.09 -0.73 3.86
CA THR A 105 9.55 -0.64 3.72
C THR A 105 10.27 -0.67 5.06
N MET A 106 9.75 0.05 6.06
CA MET A 106 10.29 0.04 7.41
C MET A 106 10.16 -1.34 8.06
N GLY A 107 8.99 -1.98 7.98
CA GLY A 107 8.77 -3.32 8.50
C GLY A 107 9.73 -4.35 7.89
N TYR A 108 9.85 -4.31 6.55
CA TYR A 108 10.77 -5.19 5.83
C TYR A 108 12.24 -4.89 6.17
N SER A 109 12.65 -3.63 6.22
CA SER A 109 14.06 -3.29 6.48
C SER A 109 14.47 -3.56 7.93
N LYS A 110 13.57 -3.32 8.89
CA LYS A 110 13.84 -3.49 10.32
C LYS A 110 13.83 -4.95 10.76
N HIS A 111 12.96 -5.82 10.20
CA HIS A 111 12.92 -7.22 10.63
C HIS A 111 14.23 -7.97 10.31
N LYS A 112 14.88 -7.65 9.17
CA LYS A 112 16.17 -8.25 8.78
C LYS A 112 17.26 -8.06 9.83
N LYS A 113 17.21 -6.95 10.56
CA LYS A 113 18.17 -6.61 11.63
C LYS A 113 17.86 -7.27 12.98
N LYS A 114 16.78 -8.06 13.09
CA LYS A 114 16.41 -8.75 14.33
C LYS A 114 16.98 -10.17 14.35
N LEU A 115 17.53 -10.58 15.48
CA LEU A 115 18.12 -11.92 15.65
C LEU A 115 17.05 -13.00 15.92
N SER A 116 16.09 -12.74 16.81
CA SER A 116 15.10 -13.75 17.19
C SER A 116 13.85 -13.73 16.30
N SER A 117 13.28 -14.91 16.04
CA SER A 117 12.04 -15.09 15.27
C SER A 117 10.89 -14.23 15.81
N SER A 118 10.71 -14.19 17.13
CA SER A 118 9.67 -13.37 17.78
C SER A 118 9.84 -11.88 17.46
N LYS A 119 11.07 -11.34 17.52
CA LYS A 119 11.33 -9.93 17.19
C LYS A 119 11.12 -9.64 15.70
N LYS A 120 11.44 -10.60 14.81
CA LYS A 120 11.16 -10.48 13.37
C LYS A 120 9.67 -10.37 13.09
N PHE A 121 8.87 -11.33 13.57
CA PHE A 121 7.43 -11.33 13.37
C PHE A 121 6.74 -10.13 14.01
N LYS A 122 7.10 -9.75 15.25
CA LYS A 122 6.55 -8.57 15.91
C LYS A 122 6.81 -7.29 15.11
N THR A 123 8.02 -7.16 14.54
CA THR A 123 8.36 -6.02 13.68
C THR A 123 7.48 -5.99 12.44
N ILE A 124 7.37 -7.10 11.70
CA ILE A 124 6.52 -7.14 10.49
C ILE A 124 5.06 -6.88 10.86
N SER A 125 4.54 -7.54 11.89
CA SER A 125 3.14 -7.42 12.32
C SER A 125 2.71 -5.97 12.57
N ILE A 126 3.51 -5.21 13.33
CA ILE A 126 3.19 -3.81 13.67
C ILE A 126 3.18 -2.95 12.40
N PHE A 127 4.28 -2.99 11.65
CA PHE A 127 4.44 -2.12 10.49
C PHE A 127 3.44 -2.46 9.37
N TYR A 128 3.20 -3.75 9.13
CA TYR A 128 2.31 -4.18 8.05
C TYR A 128 0.85 -4.00 8.43
N ALA A 129 0.47 -4.15 9.71
CA ALA A 129 -0.87 -3.82 10.17
C ALA A 129 -1.18 -2.33 10.01
N ILE A 130 -0.25 -1.44 10.36
CA ILE A 130 -0.40 0.01 10.14
C ILE A 130 -0.55 0.30 8.64
N ALA A 131 0.31 -0.30 7.80
CA ALA A 131 0.21 -0.15 6.35
C ALA A 131 -1.13 -0.65 5.79
N LEU A 132 -1.62 -1.79 6.27
CA LEU A 132 -2.91 -2.35 5.86
C LEU A 132 -4.07 -1.44 6.26
N ILE A 133 -4.07 -0.87 7.47
CA ILE A 133 -5.09 0.09 7.90
C ILE A 133 -5.08 1.33 6.99
N LEU A 134 -3.90 1.91 6.73
CA LEU A 134 -3.75 3.04 5.82
C LEU A 134 -4.27 2.72 4.42
N LEU A 135 -3.89 1.56 3.87
CA LEU A 135 -4.35 1.07 2.59
C LEU A 135 -5.89 1.00 2.54
N LEU A 136 -6.50 0.30 3.50
CA LEU A 136 -7.96 0.10 3.54
C LEU A 136 -8.73 1.42 3.73
N SER A 137 -8.14 2.39 4.44
CA SER A 137 -8.79 3.67 4.76
C SER A 137 -9.00 4.60 3.57
N ARG A 138 -8.13 4.55 2.55
CA ARG A 138 -8.14 5.50 1.42
C ARG A 138 -8.06 4.83 0.05
N ILE A 139 -8.29 3.53 -0.06
CA ILE A 139 -8.62 2.93 -1.36
C ILE A 139 -9.97 3.53 -1.83
N PRO A 140 -10.07 4.03 -3.07
CA PRO A 140 -11.35 4.48 -3.64
C PRO A 140 -12.21 3.26 -4.02
N TRP A 141 -12.86 2.66 -3.02
CA TRP A 141 -13.60 1.40 -3.11
C TRP A 141 -14.68 1.35 -4.19
N GLN A 142 -15.24 2.51 -4.55
CA GLN A 142 -16.34 2.61 -5.51
C GLN A 142 -15.87 2.86 -6.96
N ALA A 143 -14.56 2.98 -7.21
CA ALA A 143 -14.03 3.39 -8.52
C ALA A 143 -12.81 2.57 -8.94
N TRP A 144 -13.04 1.30 -9.24
CA TRP A 144 -12.00 0.41 -9.74
C TRP A 144 -11.97 0.37 -11.28
N PHE A 145 -13.09 0.67 -11.95
CA PHE A 145 -13.25 0.52 -13.40
C PHE A 145 -14.04 1.69 -13.97
#